data_AF-A0A317MWK8-F1
#
_entry.id   AF-A0A317MWK8-F1
#
_cell.length_a   1.000
_cell.length_b   1.000
_cell.length_c   1.000
_cell.angle_alpha   90.00
_cell.angle_beta   90.00
_cell.angle_gamma   90.00
#
_symmetry.space_group_name_H-M   'P 1'
#
loop_
_entity.id
_entity.type
_entity.pdbx_description
1 polymer ?
#
loop_
_entity_poly.entity_id
_entity_poly.type
_entity_poly.pdbx_seq_one_letter_code
_entity_poly.pdbx_strand_id
1 'polypeptide(L)'
;MIVPQFWAEARLRQREPGRQISVHRYGWSDTSQAAAQAHAESRAAEALKRLLAGEKLERREAKRAYNGAEGVPIREEIVERHGASIITRNAYGARCLNTPDVLFADIDFSDAPGWRLSLICFVLLALLAASHDLSRHSPGSFALGLFAAAVLAQPCARGLWLGYRRLCGGAQGLAERRLRRFLARHPQWSLRLYRTPAGLRVLATQQTFAADDPQVAAFFEAIGSDPLYVRMCLRQRCFRARLSAKPWRIGIGRHLRPRPGVWPVAAEHLPQRAAWIEDYERRARDYAACRYLKTLGSECTHPQVQPVLALHDRMSGALSARALA
;
A
#
# COMPACT_ATOMS: atom_id res chain seq x y z
N MET A 1 13.62 -5.09 -7.22
CA MET A 1 12.27 -5.49 -7.66
C MET A 1 12.30 -6.81 -8.42
N ILE A 2 11.36 -7.73 -8.19
CA ILE A 2 11.20 -8.96 -8.98
C ILE A 2 9.72 -9.13 -9.35
N VAL A 3 9.42 -9.20 -10.66
CA VAL A 3 8.10 -9.51 -11.21
C VAL A 3 8.29 -10.60 -12.26
N PRO A 4 8.17 -11.89 -11.88
CA PRO A 4 8.49 -12.99 -12.78
C PRO A 4 7.42 -13.21 -13.83
N GLN A 5 7.85 -13.55 -15.04
CA GLN A 5 6.96 -13.96 -16.13
C GLN A 5 6.39 -15.38 -15.93
N PHE A 6 7.22 -16.34 -15.56
CA PHE A 6 6.86 -17.74 -15.39
C PHE A 6 6.76 -18.11 -13.92
N TRP A 7 5.77 -18.93 -13.60
CA TRP A 7 5.47 -19.37 -12.24
C TRP A 7 5.19 -20.87 -12.23
N ALA A 8 5.66 -21.54 -11.19
CA ALA A 8 5.44 -22.96 -10.98
C ALA A 8 5.22 -23.26 -9.50
N GLU A 9 4.80 -24.49 -9.19
CA GLU A 9 4.69 -24.95 -7.82
C GLU A 9 5.25 -26.37 -7.68
N ALA A 10 5.86 -26.63 -6.53
CA ALA A 10 6.36 -27.94 -6.18
C ALA A 10 5.79 -28.36 -4.82
N ARG A 11 5.38 -29.62 -4.74
CA ARG A 11 4.91 -30.23 -3.51
C ARG A 11 5.70 -31.48 -3.22
N LEU A 12 6.45 -31.45 -2.12
CA LEU A 12 7.16 -32.63 -1.62
C LEU A 12 6.46 -33.20 -0.40
N ARG A 13 6.55 -34.52 -0.24
CA ARG A 13 6.01 -35.26 0.90
C ARG A 13 7.06 -36.25 1.35
N GLN A 14 7.38 -36.26 2.64
CA GLN A 14 8.26 -37.25 3.25
C GLN A 14 7.56 -37.86 4.46
N ARG A 15 7.68 -39.19 4.57
CA ARG A 15 7.21 -39.95 5.72
C ARG A 15 8.43 -40.37 6.53
N GLU A 16 8.39 -40.08 7.82
CA GLU A 16 9.26 -40.62 8.85
C GLU A 16 8.43 -41.49 9.79
N PRO A 17 9.04 -42.40 10.56
CA PRO A 17 8.33 -43.17 11.58
C PRO A 17 7.56 -42.23 12.52
N GLY A 18 6.23 -42.31 12.50
CA GLY A 18 5.35 -41.47 13.34
C GLY A 18 5.05 -40.06 12.81
N ARG A 19 5.58 -39.63 11.65
CA ARG A 19 5.35 -38.26 11.14
C ARG A 19 5.33 -38.17 9.61
N GLN A 20 4.36 -37.46 9.04
CA GLN A 20 4.36 -37.07 7.62
C GLN A 20 4.54 -35.56 7.49
N ILE A 21 5.55 -35.13 6.73
CA ILE A 21 5.81 -33.73 6.41
C ILE A 21 5.48 -33.50 4.94
N SER A 22 4.64 -32.48 4.66
CA SER A 22 4.41 -32.01 3.30
C SER A 22 4.82 -30.55 3.20
N VAL A 23 5.56 -30.23 2.15
CA VAL A 23 6.05 -28.89 1.87
C VAL A 23 5.50 -28.44 0.52
N HIS A 24 5.03 -27.20 0.45
CA HIS A 24 4.56 -26.56 -0.78
C HIS A 24 5.27 -25.22 -0.97
N ARG A 25 5.91 -25.06 -2.13
CA ARG A 25 6.66 -23.86 -2.52
C ARG A 25 6.30 -23.44 -3.93
N TYR A 26 6.34 -22.13 -4.17
CA TYR A 26 6.31 -21.57 -5.50
C TYR A 26 7.73 -21.36 -6.01
N GLY A 27 7.89 -21.56 -7.31
CA GLY A 27 9.08 -21.16 -8.06
C GLY A 27 8.69 -20.20 -9.16
N TRP A 28 9.69 -19.50 -9.66
CA TRP A 28 9.50 -18.48 -10.67
C TRP A 28 10.76 -18.29 -11.52
N SER A 29 10.56 -17.77 -12.74
CA SER A 29 11.64 -17.45 -13.68
C SER A 29 11.20 -16.37 -14.66
N ASP A 30 12.16 -15.64 -15.21
CA ASP A 30 11.96 -14.75 -16.36
C ASP A 30 12.33 -15.42 -17.70
N THR A 31 12.93 -16.62 -17.68
CA THR A 31 13.43 -17.29 -18.89
C THR A 31 12.49 -18.35 -19.44
N SER A 32 11.97 -19.25 -18.60
CA SER A 32 11.12 -20.35 -19.05
C SER A 32 10.29 -20.97 -17.94
N GLN A 33 9.24 -21.69 -18.34
CA GLN A 33 8.41 -22.49 -17.43
C GLN A 33 9.22 -23.61 -16.75
N ALA A 34 10.15 -24.24 -17.47
CA ALA A 34 11.02 -25.28 -16.92
C ALA A 34 11.96 -24.75 -15.83
N ALA A 35 12.53 -23.55 -16.03
CA ALA A 35 13.35 -22.89 -15.02
C ALA A 35 12.54 -22.51 -13.76
N ALA A 36 11.28 -22.07 -13.94
CA ALA A 36 10.39 -21.81 -12.81
C ALA A 36 10.08 -23.10 -12.02
N GLN A 37 9.89 -24.22 -12.72
CA GLN A 37 9.64 -25.53 -12.09
C GLN A 37 10.87 -26.03 -11.31
N ALA A 38 12.05 -25.99 -11.90
CA ALA A 38 13.30 -26.36 -11.22
C ALA A 38 13.55 -25.50 -9.98
N HIS A 39 13.26 -24.19 -10.06
CA HIS A 39 13.34 -23.30 -8.90
C HIS A 39 12.33 -23.67 -7.80
N ALA A 40 11.10 -24.06 -8.16
CA ALA A 40 10.08 -24.49 -7.19
C ALA A 40 10.53 -25.76 -6.45
N GLU A 41 11.05 -26.73 -7.20
CA GLU A 41 11.54 -28.02 -6.67
C GLU A 41 12.73 -27.84 -5.74
N SER A 42 13.72 -27.03 -6.15
CA SER A 42 14.87 -26.68 -5.32
C SER A 42 14.44 -26.05 -3.99
N ARG A 43 13.55 -25.05 -4.02
CA ARG A 43 13.00 -24.42 -2.80
C ARG A 43 12.25 -25.41 -1.92
N ALA A 44 11.46 -26.31 -2.52
CA ALA A 44 10.72 -27.32 -1.77
C ALA A 44 11.65 -28.33 -1.09
N ALA A 45 12.72 -28.75 -1.78
CA ALA A 45 13.73 -29.65 -1.25
C ALA A 45 14.52 -29.02 -0.09
N GLU A 46 14.94 -27.77 -0.24
CA GLU A 46 15.63 -27.03 0.82
C GLU A 46 14.74 -26.86 2.06
N ALA A 47 13.48 -26.43 1.86
CA ALA A 47 12.53 -26.27 2.96
C ALA A 47 12.21 -27.60 3.67
N LEU A 48 12.13 -28.71 2.92
CA LEU A 48 11.97 -30.04 3.50
C LEU A 48 13.19 -30.43 4.34
N LYS A 49 14.41 -30.26 3.81
CA LYS A 49 15.66 -30.53 4.55
C LYS A 49 15.71 -29.78 5.88
N ARG A 50 15.36 -28.49 5.88
CA ARG A 50 15.33 -27.65 7.10
C ARG A 50 14.28 -28.10 8.10
N LEU A 51 13.09 -28.50 7.63
CA LEU A 51 12.03 -29.05 8.48
C LEU A 51 12.40 -30.39 9.12
N LEU A 52 13.16 -31.23 8.40
CA LEU A 52 13.70 -32.49 8.93
C LEU A 52 14.83 -32.24 9.95
N ALA A 53 15.63 -31.19 9.74
CA ALA A 53 16.63 -30.72 10.71
C ALA A 53 16.04 -30.09 11.98
N GLY A 54 14.71 -30.05 12.11
CA GLY A 54 14.01 -29.55 13.30
C GLY A 54 13.68 -28.06 13.29
N GLU A 55 13.98 -27.34 12.20
CA GLU A 55 13.64 -25.91 12.10
C GLU A 55 12.12 -25.70 12.03
N LYS A 56 11.63 -24.65 12.71
CA LYS A 56 10.23 -24.22 12.63
C LYS A 56 10.04 -23.33 11.40
N LEU A 57 9.54 -23.92 10.31
CA LEU A 57 9.28 -23.25 9.04
C LEU A 57 7.81 -23.42 8.62
N GLU A 58 7.27 -22.41 7.95
CA GLU A 58 5.97 -22.51 7.29
C GLU A 58 5.97 -23.61 6.22
N ARG A 59 5.12 -24.61 6.38
CA ARG A 59 5.07 -25.76 5.46
C ARG A 59 4.49 -25.41 4.10
N ARG A 60 3.67 -24.36 4.02
CA ARG A 60 2.96 -23.97 2.79
C ARG A 60 3.04 -22.47 2.55
N GLU A 61 3.55 -22.10 1.38
CA GLU A 61 3.44 -20.72 0.91
C GLU A 61 2.01 -20.40 0.45
N ALA A 62 1.47 -19.27 0.93
CA ALA A 62 0.11 -18.86 0.59
C ALA A 62 0.02 -18.34 -0.85
N LYS A 63 -0.99 -18.79 -1.61
CA LYS A 63 -1.30 -18.30 -2.97
C LYS A 63 -1.95 -16.91 -2.90
N ARG A 64 -1.16 -15.84 -2.69
CA ARG A 64 -1.67 -14.47 -2.51
C ARG A 64 -1.10 -13.52 -3.56
N ALA A 65 -1.98 -12.73 -4.19
CA ALA A 65 -1.64 -11.79 -5.26
C ALA A 65 -1.26 -10.37 -4.75
N TYR A 66 -1.43 -10.07 -3.45
CA TYR A 66 -1.22 -8.75 -2.86
C TYR A 66 -0.64 -8.90 -1.44
N ASN A 67 0.50 -8.26 -1.14
CA ASN A 67 1.18 -8.23 0.19
C ASN A 67 1.49 -9.57 0.89
N GLY A 68 1.30 -10.71 0.23
CA GLY A 68 0.72 -11.84 0.97
C GLY A 68 1.65 -12.95 1.45
N ALA A 69 2.79 -13.19 0.83
CA ALA A 69 3.73 -14.22 1.28
C ALA A 69 5.12 -13.62 1.41
N GLU A 70 5.65 -13.61 2.63
CA GLU A 70 7.04 -13.28 2.90
C GLU A 70 7.93 -14.24 2.08
N GLY A 71 8.91 -13.70 1.37
CA GLY A 71 9.82 -14.48 0.52
C GLY A 71 9.29 -14.87 -0.87
N VAL A 72 8.20 -14.27 -1.36
CA VAL A 72 7.66 -14.48 -2.72
C VAL A 72 7.56 -13.14 -3.47
N PRO A 73 7.98 -13.06 -4.76
CA PRO A 73 7.96 -11.81 -5.53
C PRO A 73 6.55 -11.38 -5.95
N ILE A 74 6.44 -10.26 -6.67
CA ILE A 74 5.16 -9.74 -7.16
C ILE A 74 4.54 -10.75 -8.12
N ARG A 75 3.40 -11.32 -7.72
CA ARG A 75 2.67 -12.34 -8.47
C ARG A 75 1.46 -11.73 -9.17
N GLU A 76 1.76 -10.96 -10.21
CA GLU A 76 0.77 -10.24 -11.01
C GLU A 76 1.08 -10.40 -12.50
N GLU A 77 0.07 -10.23 -13.34
CA GLU A 77 0.23 -10.24 -14.80
C GLU A 77 1.07 -9.02 -15.21
N ILE A 78 2.10 -9.24 -16.02
CA ILE A 78 2.87 -8.16 -16.65
C ILE A 78 2.08 -7.70 -17.87
N VAL A 79 1.69 -6.42 -17.86
CA VAL A 79 0.97 -5.78 -18.97
C VAL A 79 1.97 -5.17 -19.93
N GLU A 80 2.95 -4.41 -19.42
CA GLU A 80 3.98 -3.74 -20.22
C GLU A 80 5.29 -3.62 -19.44
N ARG A 81 6.42 -3.56 -20.15
CA ARG A 81 7.75 -3.29 -19.60
C ARG A 81 8.29 -1.97 -20.17
N HIS A 82 8.83 -1.13 -19.31
CA HIS A 82 9.40 0.19 -19.62
C HIS A 82 10.78 0.31 -18.96
N GLY A 83 11.79 -0.28 -19.58
CA GLY A 83 13.12 -0.44 -18.98
C GLY A 83 13.05 -1.25 -17.68
N ALA A 84 13.54 -0.68 -16.58
CA ALA A 84 13.46 -1.29 -15.26
C ALA A 84 12.08 -1.18 -14.60
N SER A 85 11.18 -0.33 -15.11
CA SER A 85 9.81 -0.19 -14.60
C SER A 85 8.86 -1.18 -15.29
N ILE A 86 7.93 -1.75 -14.54
CA ILE A 86 6.99 -2.76 -15.03
C ILE A 86 5.57 -2.34 -14.68
N ILE A 87 4.68 -2.41 -15.66
CA ILE A 87 3.25 -2.21 -15.44
C ILE A 87 2.61 -3.58 -15.27
N THR A 88 2.00 -3.78 -14.11
CA THR A 88 1.30 -5.02 -13.78
C THR A 88 -0.20 -4.80 -13.65
N ARG A 89 -0.95 -5.90 -13.70
CA ARG A 89 -2.37 -5.93 -13.35
C ARG A 89 -2.56 -6.59 -11.98
N ASN A 90 -3.03 -5.80 -11.02
CA ASN A 90 -3.25 -6.30 -9.66
C ASN A 90 -4.46 -7.24 -9.56
N ALA A 91 -4.68 -7.79 -8.37
CA ALA A 91 -5.74 -8.78 -8.09
C ALA A 91 -7.17 -8.29 -8.36
N TYR A 92 -7.41 -6.97 -8.38
CA TYR A 92 -8.72 -6.39 -8.70
C TYR A 92 -8.82 -5.98 -10.17
N GLY A 93 -7.76 -6.12 -10.96
CA GLY A 93 -7.75 -5.80 -12.39
C GLY A 93 -7.20 -4.43 -12.74
N ALA A 94 -6.80 -3.59 -11.77
CA ALA A 94 -6.24 -2.27 -12.07
C ALA A 94 -4.76 -2.34 -12.44
N ARG A 95 -4.33 -1.42 -13.30
CA ARG A 95 -2.93 -1.24 -13.71
C ARG A 95 -2.14 -0.56 -12.60
N CYS A 96 -0.98 -1.11 -12.29
CA CYS A 96 -0.03 -0.57 -11.33
C CYS A 96 1.35 -0.45 -11.97
N LEU A 97 1.92 0.75 -11.93
CA LEU A 97 3.34 0.96 -12.19
C LEU A 97 4.14 0.43 -11.00
N ASN A 98 5.20 -0.32 -11.29
CA ASN A 98 6.19 -0.78 -10.32
C ASN A 98 7.55 -0.28 -10.80
N THR A 99 8.27 0.43 -9.95
CA THR A 99 9.57 1.01 -10.25
C THR A 99 10.54 0.63 -9.13
N PRO A 100 11.76 0.16 -9.43
CA PRO A 100 12.71 -0.21 -8.39
C PRO A 100 13.24 1.00 -7.63
N ASP A 101 13.23 2.18 -8.24
CA ASP A 101 14.10 3.29 -7.87
C ASP A 101 13.45 4.70 -7.88
N VAL A 102 12.21 4.85 -8.35
CA VAL A 102 11.49 6.13 -8.32
C VAL A 102 10.50 6.17 -7.16
N LEU A 103 10.80 7.01 -6.17
CA LEU A 103 10.06 7.07 -4.91
C LEU A 103 8.64 7.64 -5.10
N PHE A 104 7.66 6.77 -4.89
CA PHE A 104 6.25 7.13 -4.69
C PHE A 104 5.83 6.93 -3.24
N ALA A 105 4.93 7.78 -2.76
CA ALA A 105 4.30 7.65 -1.46
C ALA A 105 2.79 7.97 -1.54
N ASP A 106 1.95 7.11 -0.94
CA ASP A 106 0.51 7.38 -0.79
C ASP A 106 0.25 7.89 0.66
N ILE A 107 -0.46 9.01 0.79
CA ILE A 107 -0.93 9.60 2.05
C ILE A 107 -2.45 9.55 2.05
N ASP A 108 -3.05 8.63 2.78
CA ASP A 108 -4.50 8.56 2.92
C ASP A 108 -5.02 9.59 3.93
N PHE A 109 -6.19 10.14 3.65
CA PHE A 109 -6.86 11.08 4.55
C PHE A 109 -7.66 10.30 5.60
N SER A 110 -7.32 10.47 6.88
CA SER A 110 -8.14 9.94 7.97
C SER A 110 -9.08 11.00 8.52
N ASP A 111 -10.30 10.57 8.85
CA ASP A 111 -11.28 11.41 9.54
C ASP A 111 -11.26 11.25 11.06
N ALA A 112 -10.60 10.19 11.56
CA ALA A 112 -10.58 9.86 12.98
C ALA A 112 -9.49 10.63 13.74
N PRO A 113 -9.80 11.14 14.95
CA PRO A 113 -8.77 11.64 15.84
C PRO A 113 -7.83 10.49 16.26
N GLY A 114 -6.57 10.80 16.52
CA GLY A 114 -5.65 9.84 17.12
C GLY A 114 -6.10 9.48 18.53
N TRP A 115 -5.92 8.21 18.94
CA TRP A 115 -6.31 7.72 20.26
C TRP A 115 -5.72 8.54 21.42
N ARG A 116 -4.54 9.14 21.24
CA ARG A 116 -3.90 10.04 22.21
C ARG A 116 -4.74 11.27 22.51
N LEU A 117 -5.40 11.86 21.51
CA LEU A 117 -6.27 13.02 21.71
C LEU A 117 -7.49 12.61 22.53
N SER A 118 -8.07 11.43 22.27
CA SER A 118 -9.16 10.89 23.06
C SER A 118 -8.73 10.63 24.51
N LEU A 119 -7.52 10.11 24.72
CA LEU A 119 -6.97 9.90 26.07
C LEU A 119 -6.75 11.24 26.80
N ILE A 120 -6.22 12.26 26.13
CA ILE A 120 -6.04 13.60 26.72
C ILE A 120 -7.40 14.19 27.11
N CYS A 121 -8.40 14.11 26.23
CA CYS A 121 -9.75 14.58 26.54
C CYS A 121 -10.34 13.83 27.74
N PHE A 122 -10.15 12.51 27.82
CA PHE A 122 -10.58 11.71 28.96
C PHE A 122 -9.91 12.17 30.27
N VAL A 123 -8.58 12.32 30.28
CA VAL A 123 -7.84 12.76 31.47
C VAL A 123 -8.30 14.14 31.92
N LEU A 124 -8.46 15.09 30.99
CA LEU A 124 -8.94 16.44 31.32
C LEU A 124 -10.35 16.43 31.91
N LEU A 125 -11.27 15.64 31.34
CA LEU A 125 -12.63 15.50 31.85
C LEU A 125 -12.66 14.78 33.22
N ALA A 126 -11.81 13.78 33.43
CA ALA A 126 -11.69 13.08 34.70
C ALA A 126 -11.13 13.99 35.80
N LEU A 127 -10.15 14.85 35.48
CA LEU A 127 -9.63 15.85 36.41
C LEU A 127 -10.69 16.90 36.77
N LEU A 128 -11.50 17.33 35.80
CA LEU A 128 -12.64 18.22 36.07
C LEU A 128 -13.67 17.55 37.00
N ALA A 129 -14.00 16.28 36.77
CA ALA A 129 -14.88 15.51 37.65
C ALA A 129 -14.31 15.38 39.07
N ALA A 130 -13.02 15.09 39.22
CA ALA A 130 -12.34 15.02 40.51
C ALA A 130 -12.37 16.37 41.24
N SER A 131 -12.13 17.48 40.53
CA SER A 131 -12.16 18.83 41.12
C SER A 131 -13.56 19.22 41.63
N HIS A 132 -14.61 18.85 40.87
CA HIS A 132 -15.99 19.09 41.27
C HIS A 132 -16.35 18.27 42.52
N ASP A 133 -15.95 17.00 42.57
CA ASP A 133 -16.19 16.10 43.70
C ASP A 133 -15.53 16.63 44.99
N LEU A 134 -14.25 17.03 44.89
CA LEU A 134 -13.49 17.62 46.01
C LEU A 134 -14.13 18.92 46.51
N SER A 135 -14.66 19.75 45.60
CA SER A 135 -15.33 21.00 45.98
C SER A 135 -16.66 20.79 46.71
N ARG A 136 -17.31 19.63 46.54
CA ARG A 136 -18.63 19.32 47.10
C ARG A 136 -18.63 18.30 48.24
N HIS A 137 -17.47 17.74 48.62
CA HIS A 137 -17.33 16.71 49.65
C HIS A 137 -18.27 15.50 49.44
N SER A 138 -18.56 15.12 48.19
CA SER A 138 -19.55 14.09 47.85
C SER A 138 -18.95 12.94 47.03
N PRO A 139 -18.22 11.99 47.65
CA PRO A 139 -17.38 11.01 46.95
C PRO A 139 -18.13 10.06 46.00
N GLY A 140 -19.46 10.00 46.09
CA GLY A 140 -20.30 9.23 45.17
C GLY A 140 -20.42 9.83 43.76
N SER A 141 -20.12 11.13 43.59
CA SER A 141 -20.28 11.82 42.31
C SER A 141 -19.11 11.58 41.34
N PHE A 142 -17.94 11.21 41.88
CA PHE A 142 -16.74 10.94 41.09
C PHE A 142 -16.90 9.77 40.11
N ALA A 143 -17.51 8.65 40.53
CA ALA A 143 -17.71 7.49 39.67
C ALA A 143 -18.61 7.83 38.46
N LEU A 144 -19.65 8.63 38.68
CA LEU A 144 -20.53 9.13 37.63
C LEU A 144 -19.79 10.10 36.69
N GLY A 145 -18.96 10.99 37.25
CA GLY A 145 -18.13 11.91 36.48
C GLY A 145 -17.07 11.20 35.63
N LEU A 146 -16.45 10.14 36.15
CA LEU A 146 -15.49 9.31 35.42
C LEU A 146 -16.16 8.54 34.28
N PHE A 147 -17.36 8.00 34.52
CA PHE A 147 -18.17 7.39 33.48
C PHE A 147 -18.55 8.41 32.39
N ALA A 148 -18.99 9.61 32.78
CA ALA A 148 -19.27 10.69 31.84
C ALA A 148 -18.02 11.09 31.03
N ALA A 149 -16.85 11.17 31.66
CA ALA A 149 -15.58 11.43 30.98
C ALA A 149 -15.27 10.36 29.92
N ALA A 150 -15.48 9.07 30.23
CA ALA A 150 -15.27 7.98 29.28
C ALA A 150 -16.19 8.07 28.06
N VAL A 151 -17.46 8.45 28.26
CA VAL A 151 -18.45 8.62 27.19
C VAL A 151 -18.17 9.88 26.36
N LEU A 152 -17.80 10.99 26.99
CA LEU A 152 -17.65 12.30 26.34
C LEU A 152 -16.26 12.53 25.71
N ALA A 153 -15.23 11.80 26.13
CA ALA A 153 -13.86 11.99 25.61
C ALA A 153 -13.77 11.85 24.09
N GLN A 154 -14.42 10.83 23.51
CA GLN A 154 -14.41 10.59 22.07
C GLN A 154 -15.12 11.69 21.25
N PRO A 155 -16.37 12.09 21.56
CA PRO A 155 -17.02 13.18 20.84
C PRO A 155 -16.29 14.53 21.02
N CYS A 156 -15.75 14.83 22.21
CA CYS A 156 -14.92 16.02 22.44
C CYS A 156 -13.66 16.00 21.55
N ALA A 157 -12.91 14.89 21.56
CA ALA A 157 -11.74 14.73 20.71
C ALA A 157 -12.07 14.86 19.22
N ARG A 158 -13.20 14.29 18.79
CA ARG A 158 -13.69 14.41 17.41
C ARG A 158 -14.04 15.86 17.06
N GLY A 159 -14.71 16.59 17.94
CA GLY A 159 -15.05 18.00 17.74
C GLY A 159 -13.80 18.88 17.58
N LEU A 160 -12.85 18.75 18.51
CA LEU A 160 -11.56 19.44 18.46
C LEU A 160 -10.78 19.12 17.19
N TRP A 161 -10.73 17.83 16.82
CA TRP A 161 -10.05 17.38 15.61
C TRP A 161 -10.68 17.96 14.34
N LEU A 162 -12.01 17.94 14.22
CA LEU A 162 -12.71 18.52 13.08
C LEU A 162 -12.49 20.03 12.98
N GLY A 163 -12.50 20.74 14.12
CA GLY A 163 -12.18 22.17 14.18
C GLY A 163 -10.75 22.46 13.70
N TYR A 164 -9.76 21.77 14.27
CA TYR A 164 -8.35 21.89 13.87
C TYR A 164 -8.14 21.57 12.38
N ARG A 165 -8.81 20.53 11.87
CA ARG A 165 -8.78 20.17 10.44
C ARG A 165 -9.31 21.29 9.55
N ARG A 166 -10.45 21.89 9.90
CA ARG A 166 -11.01 23.02 9.13
C ARG A 166 -10.04 24.20 9.11
N LEU A 167 -9.48 24.57 10.26
CA LEU A 167 -8.49 25.65 10.38
C LEU A 167 -7.22 25.39 9.57
N CYS A 168 -6.84 24.12 9.38
CA CYS A 168 -5.67 23.74 8.59
C CYS A 168 -5.92 23.57 7.09
N GLY A 169 -7.12 23.89 6.57
CA GLY A 169 -7.46 23.70 5.15
C GLY A 169 -7.89 22.27 4.81
N GLY A 170 -8.49 21.57 5.78
CA GLY A 170 -8.96 20.18 5.63
C GLY A 170 -7.83 19.14 5.69
N ALA A 171 -8.14 17.90 5.29
CA ALA A 171 -7.17 16.81 5.28
C ALA A 171 -6.00 17.07 4.31
N GLN A 172 -6.28 17.68 3.16
CA GLN A 172 -5.23 18.04 2.19
C GLN A 172 -4.27 19.06 2.79
N GLY A 173 -4.77 20.14 3.40
CA GLY A 173 -3.91 21.15 4.02
C GLY A 173 -3.03 20.58 5.15
N LEU A 174 -3.54 19.63 5.94
CA LEU A 174 -2.73 18.92 6.94
C LEU A 174 -1.63 18.05 6.32
N ALA A 175 -1.94 17.30 5.26
CA ALA A 175 -0.95 16.52 4.53
C ALA A 175 0.13 17.42 3.90
N GLU A 176 -0.27 18.53 3.29
CA GLU A 176 0.65 19.52 2.73
C GLU A 176 1.52 20.19 3.80
N ARG A 177 0.98 20.48 5.00
CA ARG A 177 1.78 21.00 6.13
C ARG A 177 2.89 20.04 6.55
N ARG A 178 2.61 18.72 6.58
CA ARG A 178 3.65 17.70 6.84
C ARG A 178 4.73 17.70 5.76
N LEU A 179 4.34 17.75 4.49
CA LEU A 179 5.26 17.83 3.36
C LEU A 179 6.13 19.10 3.42
N ARG A 180 5.54 20.28 3.67
CA ARG A 180 6.28 21.53 3.80
C ARG A 180 7.26 21.53 4.98
N ARG A 181 6.86 20.94 6.12
CA ARG A 181 7.76 20.79 7.27
C ARG A 181 8.94 19.89 6.96
N PHE A 182 8.72 18.81 6.19
CA PHE A 182 9.80 17.97 5.71
C PHE A 182 10.73 18.76 4.77
N LEU A 183 10.19 19.42 3.75
CA LEU A 183 10.96 20.22 2.79
C LEU A 183 11.78 21.34 3.43
N ALA A 184 11.27 21.99 4.49
CA ALA A 184 12.02 23.01 5.24
C ALA A 184 13.31 22.48 5.86
N ARG A 185 13.40 21.17 6.14
CA ARG A 185 14.60 20.50 6.68
C ARG A 185 15.44 19.83 5.58
N HIS A 186 14.89 19.74 4.37
CA HIS A 186 15.48 19.01 3.24
C HIS A 186 15.32 19.83 1.95
N PRO A 187 16.00 20.99 1.84
CA PRO A 187 15.80 21.93 0.73
C PRO A 187 16.15 21.37 -0.66
N GLN A 188 16.97 20.32 -0.72
CA GLN A 188 17.32 19.63 -1.96
C GLN A 188 16.17 18.80 -2.56
N TRP A 189 15.16 18.45 -1.76
CA TRP A 189 14.06 17.59 -2.22
C TRP A 189 13.10 18.34 -3.15
N SER A 190 12.58 17.63 -4.15
CA SER A 190 11.53 18.11 -5.03
C SER A 190 10.41 17.07 -5.10
N LEU A 191 9.18 17.50 -4.85
CA LEU A 191 8.02 16.63 -4.69
C LEU A 191 6.91 17.05 -5.65
N ARG A 192 6.47 16.16 -6.54
CA ARG A 192 5.21 16.32 -7.29
C ARG A 192 4.06 15.73 -6.49
N LEU A 193 3.03 16.53 -6.28
CA LEU A 193 1.83 16.16 -5.53
C LEU A 193 0.66 15.89 -6.48
N TYR A 194 -0.05 14.80 -6.21
CA TYR A 194 -1.24 14.39 -6.94
C TYR A 194 -2.39 14.12 -5.97
N ARG A 195 -3.59 14.58 -6.30
CA ARG A 195 -4.82 14.19 -5.63
C ARG A 195 -5.22 12.79 -6.06
N THR A 196 -5.48 11.91 -5.10
CA THR A 196 -6.17 10.63 -5.32
C THR A 196 -7.56 10.70 -4.65
N PRO A 197 -8.50 9.79 -4.94
CA PRO A 197 -9.79 9.86 -4.26
C PRO A 197 -9.74 9.58 -2.76
N ALA A 198 -8.70 8.92 -2.26
CA ALA A 198 -8.54 8.63 -0.82
C ALA A 198 -7.60 9.61 -0.10
N GLY A 199 -6.81 10.39 -0.83
CA GLY A 199 -5.75 11.20 -0.23
C GLY A 199 -4.83 11.87 -1.24
N LEU A 200 -3.53 11.83 -0.98
CA LEU A 200 -2.50 12.33 -1.89
C LEU A 200 -1.58 11.20 -2.32
N ARG A 201 -1.01 11.35 -3.51
CA ARG A 201 0.18 10.64 -3.94
C ARG A 201 1.29 11.66 -4.11
N VAL A 202 2.48 11.30 -3.67
CA VAL A 202 3.69 12.12 -3.78
C VAL A 202 4.73 11.34 -4.58
N LEU A 203 5.40 12.01 -5.50
CA LEU A 203 6.53 11.50 -6.27
C LEU A 203 7.74 12.39 -6.00
N ALA A 204 8.85 11.82 -5.53
CA ALA A 204 10.10 12.56 -5.37
C ALA A 204 10.86 12.58 -6.70
N THR A 205 11.20 13.78 -7.19
CA THR A 205 11.75 13.96 -8.55
C THR A 205 13.26 14.17 -8.56
N GLN A 206 13.87 14.60 -7.46
CA GLN A 206 15.24 15.10 -7.44
C GLN A 206 16.34 14.03 -7.60
N GLN A 207 16.05 12.77 -7.25
CA GLN A 207 16.99 11.65 -7.36
C GLN A 207 16.25 10.31 -7.30
N THR A 208 16.98 9.22 -7.57
CA THR A 208 16.52 7.84 -7.39
C THR A 208 16.78 7.34 -5.96
N PHE A 209 16.00 6.35 -5.51
CA PHE A 209 16.08 5.80 -4.16
C PHE A 209 15.91 4.29 -4.17
N ALA A 210 16.65 3.55 -3.35
CA ALA A 210 16.30 2.16 -3.06
C ALA A 210 15.15 2.10 -2.04
N ALA A 211 14.29 1.09 -2.11
CA ALA A 211 13.16 0.96 -1.18
C ALA A 211 13.57 0.76 0.28
N ASP A 212 14.78 0.26 0.53
CA ASP A 212 15.42 0.04 1.84
C ASP A 212 16.37 1.18 2.26
N ASP A 213 16.41 2.28 1.51
CA ASP A 213 17.19 3.46 1.87
C ASP A 213 16.65 4.10 3.19
N PRO A 214 17.52 4.34 4.19
CA PRO A 214 17.12 5.04 5.42
C PRO A 214 16.45 6.40 5.18
N GLN A 215 16.82 7.13 4.12
CA GLN A 215 16.18 8.39 3.75
C GLN A 215 14.73 8.21 3.34
N VAL A 216 14.41 7.10 2.68
CA VAL A 216 13.03 6.74 2.29
C VAL A 216 12.21 6.40 3.52
N ALA A 217 12.78 5.66 4.48
CA ALA A 217 12.11 5.35 5.74
C ALA A 217 11.77 6.63 6.53
N ALA A 218 12.74 7.53 6.68
CA ALA A 218 12.56 8.82 7.34
C ALA A 218 11.52 9.70 6.62
N PHE A 219 11.53 9.70 5.28
CA PHE A 219 10.54 10.41 4.48
C PHE A 219 9.12 9.87 4.71
N PHE A 220 8.92 8.55 4.61
CA PHE A 220 7.61 7.93 4.83
C PHE A 220 7.05 8.22 6.22
N GLU A 221 7.88 8.18 7.26
CA GLU A 221 7.49 8.55 8.61
C GLU A 221 7.09 10.03 8.69
N ALA A 222 7.92 10.93 8.18
CA ALA A 222 7.70 12.38 8.27
C ALA A 222 6.39 12.83 7.60
N ILE A 223 6.04 12.22 6.46
CA ILE A 223 4.81 12.56 5.72
C ILE A 223 3.61 11.74 6.18
N GLY A 224 3.83 10.70 6.99
CA GLY A 224 2.83 9.74 7.45
C GLY A 224 2.20 8.96 6.30
N SER A 225 3.03 8.29 5.52
CA SER A 225 2.61 7.35 4.47
C SER A 225 1.87 6.14 5.05
N ASP A 226 1.03 5.52 4.22
CA ASP A 226 0.29 4.31 4.62
C ASP A 226 1.25 3.17 5.06
N PRO A 227 1.11 2.62 6.29
CA PRO A 227 2.02 1.59 6.79
C PRO A 227 2.01 0.28 5.99
N LEU A 228 0.89 -0.08 5.35
CA LEU A 228 0.82 -1.27 4.50
C LEU A 228 1.59 -1.05 3.19
N TYR A 229 1.53 0.16 2.64
CA TYR A 229 2.30 0.59 1.49
C TYR A 229 3.80 0.60 1.79
N VAL A 230 4.22 1.16 2.94
CA VAL A 230 5.64 1.15 3.36
C VAL A 230 6.17 -0.29 3.45
N ARG A 231 5.43 -1.17 4.14
CA ARG A 231 5.80 -2.59 4.27
C ARG A 231 5.87 -3.30 2.91
N MET A 232 4.96 -2.98 2.01
CA MET A 232 4.95 -3.51 0.64
C MET A 232 6.20 -3.10 -0.12
N CYS A 233 6.58 -1.82 -0.06
CA CYS A 233 7.75 -1.30 -0.77
C CYS A 233 9.04 -2.01 -0.33
N LEU A 234 9.22 -2.18 0.99
CA LEU A 234 10.36 -2.90 1.55
C LEU A 234 10.38 -4.37 1.12
N ARG A 235 9.25 -5.08 1.20
CA ARG A 235 9.18 -6.50 0.84
C ARG A 235 9.40 -6.75 -0.65
N GLN A 236 8.90 -5.87 -1.51
CA GLN A 236 8.94 -6.03 -2.96
C GLN A 236 10.16 -5.35 -3.60
N ARG A 237 10.91 -4.56 -2.80
CA ARG A 237 12.06 -3.77 -3.24
C ARG A 237 11.70 -2.92 -4.47
N CYS A 238 10.59 -2.20 -4.37
CA CYS A 238 10.07 -1.30 -5.40
C CYS A 238 9.06 -0.31 -4.82
N PHE A 239 8.81 0.79 -5.51
CA PHE A 239 7.68 1.67 -5.28
C PHE A 239 6.56 1.38 -6.28
N ARG A 240 5.32 1.60 -5.86
CA ARG A 240 4.15 1.27 -6.68
C ARG A 240 3.19 2.44 -6.81
N ALA A 241 2.71 2.68 -8.02
CA ALA A 241 1.70 3.70 -8.29
C ALA A 241 0.57 3.11 -9.13
N ARG A 242 -0.68 3.20 -8.64
CA ARG A 242 -1.87 2.86 -9.45
C ARG A 242 -2.00 3.81 -10.64
N LEU A 243 -2.11 3.26 -11.85
CA LEU A 243 -2.26 3.99 -13.10
C LEU A 243 -3.70 4.01 -13.62
N SER A 244 -4.59 3.17 -13.08
CA SER A 244 -6.00 3.17 -13.49
C SER A 244 -6.93 3.07 -12.28
N ALA A 245 -8.19 3.45 -12.50
CA ALA A 245 -9.18 3.54 -11.44
C ALA A 245 -9.48 2.20 -10.78
N LYS A 246 -9.86 2.23 -9.50
CA LYS A 246 -10.37 1.03 -8.83
C LYS A 246 -11.71 0.63 -9.48
N PRO A 247 -11.95 -0.65 -9.82
CA PRO A 247 -13.16 -1.07 -10.54
C PRO A 247 -14.46 -0.60 -9.90
N TRP A 248 -14.58 -0.70 -8.57
CA TRP A 248 -15.78 -0.30 -7.84
C TRP A 248 -16.03 1.22 -7.83
N ARG A 249 -15.03 2.04 -8.11
CA ARG A 249 -15.20 3.50 -8.23
C ARG A 249 -15.71 3.94 -9.59
N ILE A 250 -15.66 3.05 -10.58
CA ILE A 250 -16.15 3.29 -11.95
C ILE A 250 -17.38 2.40 -12.27
N GLY A 251 -18.11 1.99 -11.22
CA GLY A 251 -19.35 1.22 -11.36
C GLY A 251 -19.16 -0.27 -11.67
N ILE A 252 -17.95 -0.82 -11.56
CA ILE A 252 -17.71 -2.27 -11.72
C ILE A 252 -17.70 -2.92 -10.34
N GLY A 253 -18.88 -3.38 -9.88
CA GLY A 253 -19.02 -4.10 -8.61
C GLY A 253 -18.59 -5.57 -8.68
N ARG A 254 -18.50 -6.15 -9.89
CA ARG A 254 -18.06 -7.54 -10.07
C ARG A 254 -16.54 -7.64 -10.01
N HIS A 255 -16.01 -8.53 -9.17
CA HIS A 255 -14.58 -8.75 -9.12
C HIS A 255 -14.07 -9.40 -10.41
N LEU A 256 -12.77 -9.23 -10.65
CA LEU A 256 -12.02 -9.91 -11.70
C LEU A 256 -12.21 -11.43 -11.66
N ARG A 257 -12.38 -12.03 -12.84
CA ARG A 257 -12.56 -13.47 -13.04
C ARG A 257 -11.27 -14.11 -13.60
N PRO A 258 -11.02 -15.41 -13.35
CA PRO A 258 -11.77 -16.32 -12.46
C PRO A 258 -11.57 -15.97 -10.98
N ARG A 259 -12.30 -16.62 -10.07
CA ARG A 259 -12.06 -16.50 -8.62
C ARG A 259 -11.59 -17.84 -8.03
N PRO A 260 -10.47 -17.87 -7.29
CA PRO A 260 -9.52 -16.77 -7.07
C PRO A 260 -8.68 -16.49 -8.32
N GLY A 261 -8.58 -15.21 -8.72
CA GLY A 261 -7.87 -14.77 -9.94
C GLY A 261 -6.37 -14.56 -9.72
N VAL A 262 -5.72 -15.46 -8.99
CA VAL A 262 -4.28 -15.34 -8.71
C VAL A 262 -3.49 -15.74 -9.95
N TRP A 263 -2.63 -14.85 -10.42
CA TRP A 263 -1.76 -15.08 -11.59
C TRP A 263 -0.76 -16.21 -11.35
N PRO A 264 -0.37 -17.04 -12.34
CA PRO A 264 -0.98 -17.19 -13.65
C PRO A 264 -2.35 -17.87 -13.55
N VAL A 265 -3.21 -17.52 -14.51
CA VAL A 265 -4.55 -18.09 -14.67
C VAL A 265 -4.49 -19.28 -15.63
N ALA A 266 -5.23 -20.34 -15.35
CA ALA A 266 -5.32 -21.52 -16.20
C ALA A 266 -5.90 -21.18 -17.58
N ALA A 267 -5.44 -21.86 -18.63
CA ALA A 267 -5.72 -21.51 -20.02
C ALA A 267 -7.22 -21.45 -20.34
N GLU A 268 -8.00 -22.36 -19.76
CA GLU A 268 -9.45 -22.47 -19.87
C GLU A 268 -10.21 -21.24 -19.33
N HIS A 269 -9.58 -20.45 -18.45
CA HIS A 269 -10.17 -19.26 -17.86
C HIS A 269 -9.68 -17.95 -18.49
N LEU A 270 -8.74 -18.01 -19.43
CA LEU A 270 -8.21 -16.82 -20.13
C LEU A 270 -9.28 -16.05 -20.90
N PRO A 271 -10.21 -16.68 -21.66
CA PRO A 271 -11.24 -15.95 -22.38
C PRO A 271 -12.16 -15.15 -21.44
N GLN A 272 -12.60 -15.75 -20.34
CA GLN A 272 -13.44 -15.09 -19.34
C GLN A 272 -12.71 -13.92 -18.67
N ARG A 273 -11.42 -14.09 -18.39
CA ARG A 273 -10.56 -13.03 -17.85
C ARG A 273 -10.42 -11.87 -18.85
N ALA A 274 -10.13 -12.18 -20.11
CA ALA A 274 -9.95 -11.18 -21.16
C ALA A 274 -11.20 -10.33 -21.35
N ALA A 275 -12.39 -10.95 -21.43
CA ALA A 275 -13.66 -10.24 -21.53
C ALA A 275 -13.91 -9.28 -20.34
N TRP A 276 -13.54 -9.68 -19.13
CA TRP A 276 -13.63 -8.79 -17.96
C TRP A 276 -12.67 -7.61 -18.09
N ILE A 277 -11.41 -7.88 -18.49
CA ILE A 277 -10.38 -6.84 -18.65
C ILE A 277 -10.79 -5.84 -19.72
N GLU A 278 -11.38 -6.30 -20.83
CA GLU A 278 -11.82 -5.41 -21.91
C GLU A 278 -12.92 -4.45 -21.45
N ASP A 279 -13.96 -4.92 -20.74
CA ASP A 279 -14.98 -4.02 -20.16
C ASP A 279 -14.36 -3.06 -19.14
N TYR A 280 -13.42 -3.55 -18.31
CA TYR A 280 -12.71 -2.72 -17.35
C TYR A 280 -11.91 -1.60 -18.04
N GLU A 281 -11.07 -1.93 -19.02
CA GLU A 281 -10.23 -0.97 -19.74
C GLU A 281 -11.08 0.01 -20.54
N ARG A 282 -12.21 -0.42 -21.10
CA ARG A 282 -13.16 0.48 -21.76
C ARG A 282 -13.67 1.54 -20.80
N ARG A 283 -14.15 1.17 -19.62
CA ARG A 283 -14.70 2.12 -18.63
C ARG A 283 -13.62 2.96 -17.96
N ALA A 284 -12.46 2.36 -17.66
CA ALA A 284 -11.39 3.04 -16.95
C ALA A 284 -10.76 4.19 -17.76
N ARG A 285 -10.90 4.19 -19.09
CA ARG A 285 -10.38 5.25 -19.98
C ARG A 285 -10.94 6.64 -19.68
N ASP A 286 -12.17 6.73 -19.17
CA ASP A 286 -12.84 8.01 -18.89
C ASP A 286 -12.44 8.60 -17.53
N TYR A 287 -11.59 7.90 -16.78
CA TYR A 287 -11.19 8.28 -15.44
C TYR A 287 -9.68 8.50 -15.34
N ALA A 288 -9.29 9.36 -14.41
CA ALA A 288 -7.91 9.56 -13.97
C ALA A 288 -7.71 8.89 -12.61
N ALA A 289 -6.63 8.13 -12.45
CA ALA A 289 -6.29 7.48 -11.18
C ALA A 289 -5.81 8.49 -10.11
N CYS A 290 -5.23 9.59 -10.58
CA CYS A 290 -4.85 10.73 -9.78
C CYS A 290 -4.93 12.02 -10.61
N ARG A 291 -4.88 13.19 -9.97
CA ARG A 291 -4.85 14.51 -10.61
C ARG A 291 -3.64 15.29 -10.09
N TYR A 292 -2.80 15.80 -10.98
CA TYR A 292 -1.69 16.66 -10.59
C TYR A 292 -2.21 17.91 -9.86
N LEU A 293 -1.54 18.28 -8.77
CA LEU A 293 -1.86 19.49 -8.00
C LEU A 293 -0.79 20.56 -8.18
N LYS A 294 0.45 20.23 -7.84
CA LYS A 294 1.60 21.15 -7.84
C LYS A 294 2.90 20.43 -7.57
N THR A 295 4.00 21.13 -7.80
CA THR A 295 5.36 20.75 -7.36
C THR A 295 5.71 21.57 -6.13
N LEU A 296 6.47 20.98 -5.21
CA LEU A 296 7.00 21.62 -4.00
C LEU A 296 8.49 21.33 -3.87
N GLY A 297 9.27 22.27 -3.32
CA GLY A 297 10.69 22.07 -3.05
C GLY A 297 11.58 22.65 -4.16
N SER A 298 12.68 21.97 -4.48
CA SER A 298 13.70 22.48 -5.42
C SER A 298 13.29 22.47 -6.89
N GLU A 299 12.17 21.82 -7.23
CA GLU A 299 11.66 21.62 -8.60
C GLU A 299 12.63 20.88 -9.55
N CYS A 300 13.75 20.36 -9.02
CA CYS A 300 14.70 19.56 -9.76
C CYS A 300 14.09 18.20 -10.15
N THR A 301 14.34 17.77 -11.38
CA THR A 301 13.97 16.43 -11.86
C THR A 301 15.18 15.68 -12.40
N HIS A 302 15.49 14.56 -11.77
CA HIS A 302 16.59 13.69 -12.14
C HIS A 302 16.33 13.01 -13.50
N PRO A 303 17.33 12.90 -14.38
CA PRO A 303 17.17 12.29 -15.70
C PRO A 303 16.60 10.87 -15.68
N GLN A 304 16.95 10.05 -14.68
CA GLN A 304 16.40 8.69 -14.55
C GLN A 304 14.95 8.67 -14.02
N VAL A 305 14.52 9.71 -13.32
CA VAL A 305 13.13 9.82 -12.82
C VAL A 305 12.19 10.31 -13.93
N GLN A 306 12.68 11.15 -14.84
CA GLN A 306 11.87 11.80 -15.87
C GLN A 306 11.05 10.81 -16.75
N PRO A 307 11.59 9.69 -17.25
CA PRO A 307 10.81 8.72 -18.03
C PRO A 307 9.66 8.09 -17.22
N VAL A 308 9.91 7.76 -15.95
CA VAL A 308 8.92 7.15 -15.05
C VAL A 308 7.83 8.15 -14.68
N LEU A 309 8.21 9.41 -14.43
CA LEU A 309 7.28 10.52 -14.21
C LEU A 309 6.37 10.73 -15.43
N ALA A 310 6.94 10.81 -16.63
CA ALA A 310 6.18 11.00 -17.86
C ALA A 310 5.24 9.80 -18.15
N LEU A 311 5.71 8.57 -17.90
CA LEU A 311 4.91 7.35 -18.00
C LEU A 311 3.73 7.38 -17.02
N HIS A 312 4.01 7.70 -15.75
CA HIS A 312 2.99 7.82 -14.71
C HIS A 312 1.91 8.82 -15.11
N ASP A 313 2.29 10.05 -15.45
CA ASP A 313 1.34 11.14 -15.70
C ASP A 313 0.45 10.86 -16.91
N ARG A 314 1.03 10.30 -17.98
CA ARG A 314 0.31 9.90 -19.18
C ARG A 314 -0.70 8.81 -18.87
N MET A 315 -0.28 7.73 -18.20
CA MET A 315 -1.13 6.56 -18.00
C MET A 315 -2.16 6.75 -16.90
N SER A 316 -1.83 7.48 -15.85
CA SER A 316 -2.77 7.82 -14.77
C SER A 316 -3.78 8.88 -15.17
N GLY A 317 -3.58 9.54 -16.31
CA GLY A 317 -4.36 10.71 -16.72
C GLY A 317 -4.17 11.89 -15.77
N ALA A 318 -3.01 12.00 -15.11
CA ALA A 318 -2.75 13.00 -14.05
C ALA A 318 -3.04 14.43 -14.50
N LEU A 319 -2.69 14.74 -15.75
CA LEU A 319 -2.80 16.07 -16.36
C LEU A 319 -4.08 16.24 -17.23
N SER A 320 -4.96 15.24 -17.27
CA SER A 320 -6.20 15.29 -18.08
C SER A 320 -7.33 16.05 -17.38
N ALA A 321 -8.51 16.15 -18.01
CA ALA A 321 -9.75 16.63 -17.37
C ALA A 321 -10.69 15.49 -16.89
N ARG A 322 -10.26 14.22 -17.03
CA ARG A 322 -11.06 13.03 -16.71
C ARG A 322 -11.53 12.98 -15.26
N ALA A 323 -12.67 12.37 -14.99
CA ALA A 323 -13.18 12.23 -13.63
C ALA A 323 -12.19 11.43 -12.75
N LEU A 324 -12.05 11.80 -11.47
CA LEU A 324 -11.08 11.16 -10.56
C LEU A 324 -11.66 9.86 -9.95
N ALA A 325 -10.99 8.71 -10.12
CA ALA A 325 -11.42 7.41 -9.56
C ALA A 325 -10.27 6.46 -9.21
#